data_AF-A0A930N4P7-F1
#
_entry.id   AF-A0A930N4P7-F1
#
_cell.length_a   1.000
_cell.length_b   1.000
_cell.length_c   1.000
_cell.angle_alpha   90.00
_cell.angle_beta   90.00
_cell.angle_gamma   90.00
#
_symmetry.space_group_name_H-M   'P 1'
#
loop_
_entity.id
_entity.type
_entity.pdbx_description
1 polymer ?
#
loop_
_entity_poly.entity_id
_entity_poly.type
_entity_poly.pdbx_seq_one_letter_code
_entity_poly.pdbx_strand_id
1 'polypeptide(L)'
;EPVENLITWVYDSDSYVPTAKIVGDRHYSIISDYIGRPVQAYDDNGNIVWQADYDIYGNLRNLHGSRQFIPFRQLGQYEDEETGLYYNRFRYYDPNTGLFISQDSIGLASGEFWGKTAIRFCCC
;
A
#
# COMPACT_ATOMS: atom_id res chain seq x y z
N GLU A 1 13.81 -17.01 21.10
CA GLU A 1 14.40 -15.66 21.06
C GLU A 1 13.26 -14.65 21.05
N PRO A 2 13.30 -13.56 21.83
CA PRO A 2 12.25 -12.54 21.76
C PRO A 2 12.27 -11.88 20.38
N VAL A 3 11.09 -11.68 19.78
CA VAL A 3 10.96 -10.97 18.51
C VAL A 3 11.09 -9.48 18.79
N GLU A 4 12.29 -8.94 18.64
CA GLU A 4 12.49 -7.49 18.67
C GLU A 4 11.94 -6.89 17.37
N ASN A 5 11.16 -5.79 17.48
CA ASN A 5 10.55 -5.07 16.35
C ASN A 5 9.35 -5.74 15.66
N LEU A 6 8.52 -6.49 16.41
CA LEU A 6 7.23 -6.94 15.89
C LEU A 6 6.34 -5.73 15.53
N ILE A 7 5.93 -5.66 14.27
CA ILE A 7 4.94 -4.70 13.78
C ILE A 7 3.65 -5.47 13.48
N THR A 8 2.56 -5.07 14.11
CA THR A 8 1.22 -5.60 13.81
C THR A 8 0.43 -4.58 13.02
N TRP A 9 -0.10 -5.00 11.87
CA TRP A 9 -1.00 -4.20 11.05
C TRP A 9 -2.43 -4.66 11.26
N VAL A 10 -3.32 -3.72 11.56
CA VAL A 10 -4.75 -3.97 11.72
C VAL A 10 -5.46 -3.47 10.46
N TYR A 11 -6.33 -4.30 9.91
CA TYR A 11 -7.11 -4.00 8.72
C TYR A 11 -8.58 -3.94 9.07
N ASP A 12 -9.34 -3.18 8.28
CA ASP A 12 -10.80 -3.20 8.31
C ASP A 12 -11.33 -4.61 7.98
N SER A 13 -12.46 -5.02 8.55
CA SER A 13 -12.89 -6.44 8.57
C SER A 13 -13.21 -7.00 7.18
N ASP A 14 -13.67 -6.14 6.27
CA ASP A 14 -14.15 -6.54 4.95
C ASP A 14 -13.28 -5.98 3.81
N SER A 15 -12.11 -5.40 4.13
CA SER A 15 -11.24 -4.79 3.15
C SER A 15 -9.75 -4.94 3.49
N TYR A 16 -8.90 -4.65 2.50
CA TYR A 16 -7.44 -4.65 2.68
C TYR A 16 -6.92 -3.27 3.09
N VAL A 17 -7.77 -2.45 3.71
CA VAL A 17 -7.43 -1.08 4.11
C VAL A 17 -6.81 -1.10 5.50
N PRO A 18 -5.54 -0.69 5.65
CA PRO A 18 -4.91 -0.62 6.96
C PRO A 18 -5.55 0.50 7.79
N THR A 19 -5.90 0.17 9.03
CA THR A 19 -6.58 1.07 9.98
C THR A 19 -5.69 1.39 11.18
N ALA A 20 -4.78 0.49 11.55
CA ALA A 20 -3.81 0.77 12.61
C ALA A 20 -2.47 0.07 12.42
N LYS A 21 -1.45 0.64 13.05
CA LYS A 21 -0.11 0.07 13.21
C LYS A 21 0.21 -0.01 14.69
N ILE A 22 0.69 -1.16 15.15
CA ILE A 22 1.06 -1.40 16.55
C ILE A 22 2.53 -1.85 16.58
N VAL A 23 3.35 -1.17 17.40
CA VAL A 23 4.78 -1.47 17.56
C VAL A 23 5.13 -1.41 19.05
N GLY A 24 5.21 -2.58 19.70
CA GLY A 24 5.28 -2.67 21.16
C GLY A 24 4.03 -2.02 21.77
N ASP A 25 4.24 -1.08 22.69
CA ASP A 25 3.15 -0.34 23.37
C ASP A 25 2.70 0.93 22.62
N ARG A 26 3.25 1.19 21.42
CA ARG A 26 2.86 2.35 20.60
C ARG A 26 1.78 1.96 19.61
N HIS A 27 0.69 2.73 19.59
CA HIS A 27 -0.39 2.55 18.63
C HIS A 27 -0.48 3.77 17.70
N TYR A 28 -0.80 3.50 16.44
CA TYR A 28 -0.99 4.54 15.45
C TYR A 28 -2.27 4.28 14.69
N SER A 29 -3.15 5.27 14.63
CA SER A 29 -4.36 5.25 13.81
C SER A 29 -4.03 5.70 12.40
N ILE A 30 -4.46 4.95 11.39
CA ILE A 30 -4.23 5.24 9.98
C ILE A 30 -5.54 5.68 9.36
N ILE A 31 -5.52 6.84 8.71
CA ILE A 31 -6.63 7.37 7.93
C ILE A 31 -6.33 7.12 6.47
N SER A 32 -7.31 6.53 5.77
CA SER A 32 -7.20 6.21 4.35
C SER A 32 -8.20 7.00 3.52
N ASP A 33 -7.92 7.18 2.23
CA ASP A 33 -8.83 7.82 1.28
C ASP A 33 -9.98 6.89 0.85
N TYR A 34 -10.83 7.39 -0.06
CA TYR A 34 -12.02 6.67 -0.53
C TYR A 34 -11.75 5.36 -1.28
N ILE A 35 -10.51 5.10 -1.73
CA ILE A 35 -10.11 3.83 -2.33
C ILE A 35 -9.23 2.98 -1.40
N GLY A 36 -9.02 3.43 -0.16
CA GLY A 36 -8.28 2.69 0.85
C GLY A 36 -6.77 2.94 0.88
N ARG A 37 -6.28 4.02 0.25
CA ARG A 37 -4.86 4.40 0.34
C ARG A 37 -4.59 5.17 1.64
N PRO A 38 -3.56 4.81 2.42
CA PRO A 38 -3.19 5.55 3.62
C PRO A 38 -2.82 7.00 3.29
N VAL A 39 -3.49 8.00 3.86
CA VAL A 39 -3.14 9.42 3.63
C VAL A 39 -2.51 10.05 4.86
N GLN A 40 -2.85 9.58 6.06
CA GLN A 40 -2.33 10.12 7.32
C GLN A 40 -2.20 9.02 8.38
N ALA A 41 -1.31 9.22 9.34
CA ALA A 41 -1.29 8.47 10.58
C ALA A 41 -1.03 9.36 11.79
N TYR A 42 -1.68 9.00 12.89
CA TYR A 42 -1.68 9.73 14.15
C TYR A 42 -1.11 8.87 15.28
N ASP A 43 -0.39 9.47 16.22
CA ASP A 43 -0.01 8.82 17.48
C ASP A 43 -1.15 8.83 18.51
N ASP A 44 -0.92 8.21 19.67
CA ASP A 44 -1.87 8.15 20.79
C ASP A 44 -2.27 9.52 21.36
N ASN A 45 -1.49 10.57 21.08
CA ASN A 45 -1.78 11.94 21.50
C ASN A 45 -2.53 12.75 20.42
N GLY A 46 -2.80 12.16 19.26
CA GLY A 46 -3.43 12.83 18.12
C GLY A 46 -2.49 13.68 17.28
N ASN A 47 -1.16 13.53 17.41
CA ASN A 47 -0.21 14.22 16.54
C ASN A 47 -0.02 13.47 15.22
N ILE A 48 0.11 14.21 14.12
CA ILE A 48 0.42 13.63 12.81
C ILE A 48 1.87 13.15 12.80
N VAL A 49 2.07 11.83 12.71
CA VAL A 49 3.39 11.20 12.61
C VAL A 49 3.77 10.84 11.17
N TRP A 50 2.77 10.73 10.29
CA TRP A 50 2.95 10.45 8.88
C TRP A 50 1.82 11.06 8.07
N GLN A 51 2.14 11.64 6.92
CA GLN A 51 1.16 12.11 5.95
C GLN A 51 1.76 12.10 4.56
N ALA A 52 0.97 11.77 3.55
CA ALA A 52 1.39 11.89 2.16
C ALA A 52 0.21 12.13 1.23
N ASP A 53 0.50 12.81 0.12
CA ASP A 53 -0.36 12.87 -1.05
C ASP A 53 0.11 11.85 -2.09
N TYR A 54 -0.72 11.59 -3.10
CA TYR A 54 -0.41 10.68 -4.20
C TYR A 54 -0.57 11.40 -5.54
N ASP A 55 0.35 11.15 -6.47
CA ASP A 55 0.08 11.47 -7.87
C ASP A 55 -0.79 10.42 -8.56
N ILE A 56 -1.10 10.65 -9.84
CA ILE A 56 -1.99 9.78 -10.62
C ILE A 56 -1.44 8.35 -10.80
N TYR A 57 -0.12 8.17 -10.66
CA TYR A 57 0.55 6.87 -10.78
C TYR A 57 0.80 6.22 -9.42
N GLY A 58 0.48 6.91 -8.31
CA GLY A 58 0.62 6.39 -6.95
C GLY A 58 1.94 6.68 -6.28
N ASN A 59 2.80 7.52 -6.86
CA ASN A 59 3.97 8.01 -6.15
C ASN A 59 3.55 8.93 -5.00
N LEU A 60 4.21 8.76 -3.86
CA LEU A 60 4.05 9.67 -2.72
C LEU A 60 4.57 11.07 -3.06
N ARG A 61 3.79 12.09 -2.68
CA ARG A 61 4.08 13.52 -2.75
C ARG A 61 3.86 14.14 -1.37
N ASN A 62 4.47 15.29 -1.10
CA ASN A 62 4.29 16.05 0.14
C ASN A 62 4.42 15.19 1.41
N LEU A 63 5.39 14.27 1.42
CA LEU A 63 5.58 13.32 2.50
C LEU A 63 6.04 14.03 3.79
N HIS A 64 5.29 13.82 4.87
CA HIS A 64 5.67 14.11 6.24
C HIS A 64 5.96 12.78 6.97
N GLY A 65 7.06 12.74 7.73
CA GLY A 65 7.52 11.53 8.40
C GLY A 65 8.36 10.60 7.50
N SER A 66 8.59 9.37 7.96
CA SER A 66 9.39 8.37 7.22
C SER A 66 8.54 7.66 6.16
N ARG A 67 9.09 7.49 4.96
CA ARG A 67 8.43 6.79 3.84
C ARG A 67 8.08 5.33 4.17
N GLN A 68 8.94 4.69 4.95
CA GLN A 68 8.85 3.32 5.42
C GLN A 68 7.86 3.16 6.57
N PHE A 69 7.38 4.27 7.15
CA PHE A 69 6.44 4.22 8.27
C PHE A 69 5.17 3.47 7.90
N ILE A 70 4.66 3.66 6.68
CA ILE A 70 3.59 2.85 6.08
C ILE A 70 4.09 2.35 4.72
N PRO A 71 4.32 1.04 4.53
CA PRO A 71 4.82 0.50 3.26
C PRO A 71 3.69 0.29 2.23
N PHE A 72 2.43 0.47 2.61
CA PHE A 72 1.29 0.23 1.73
C PHE A 72 1.04 1.38 0.76
N ARG A 73 0.70 1.04 -0.48
CA ARG A 73 0.37 1.98 -1.56
C ARG A 73 -1.07 1.72 -2.04
N GLN A 74 -1.30 1.72 -3.35
CA GLN A 74 -2.64 1.53 -3.90
C GLN A 74 -3.07 0.07 -3.84
N LEU A 75 -4.33 -0.22 -3.50
CA LEU A 75 -4.97 -1.54 -3.70
C LEU A 75 -4.13 -2.75 -3.21
N GLY A 76 -3.56 -2.67 -2.00
CA GLY A 76 -2.78 -3.77 -1.42
C GLY A 76 -1.33 -3.87 -1.92
N GLN A 77 -0.84 -2.85 -2.61
CA GLN A 77 0.57 -2.74 -2.99
C GLN A 77 1.47 -2.59 -1.76
N TYR A 78 2.59 -3.31 -1.79
CA TYR A 78 3.69 -3.13 -0.86
C TYR A 78 4.86 -2.47 -1.57
N GLU A 79 5.34 -1.33 -1.07
CA GLU A 79 6.57 -0.74 -1.58
C GLU A 79 7.78 -1.53 -1.08
N ASP A 80 8.56 -2.04 -2.03
CA ASP A 80 9.89 -2.54 -1.77
C ASP A 80 10.87 -1.36 -1.71
N GLU A 81 11.47 -1.17 -0.54
CA GLU A 81 12.39 -0.05 -0.29
C GLU A 81 13.68 -0.14 -1.09
N GLU A 82 14.19 -1.36 -1.33
CA GLU A 82 15.48 -1.54 -2.02
C GLU A 82 15.40 -1.09 -3.47
N THR A 83 14.26 -1.36 -4.13
CA THR A 83 14.06 -1.08 -5.55
C THR A 83 13.21 0.17 -5.81
N GLY A 84 12.41 0.60 -4.84
CA GLY A 84 11.39 1.64 -5.01
C GLY A 84 10.17 1.18 -5.81
N LEU A 85 10.08 -0.11 -6.14
CA LEU A 85 8.99 -0.70 -6.91
C LEU A 85 7.84 -1.13 -6.00
N TYR A 86 6.63 -1.16 -6.55
CA TYR A 86 5.44 -1.58 -5.82
C TYR A 86 5.09 -3.02 -6.17
N TYR A 87 5.29 -3.90 -5.20
CA TYR A 87 4.95 -5.30 -5.31
C TYR A 87 3.44 -5.51 -5.23
N ASN A 88 2.90 -6.10 -6.29
CA ASN A 88 1.52 -6.55 -6.44
C ASN A 88 1.52 -8.06 -6.61
N ARG A 89 1.76 -8.84 -5.54
CA ARG A 89 1.71 -10.32 -5.47
C ARG A 89 2.47 -11.13 -6.54
N PHE A 90 2.17 -10.96 -7.81
CA PHE A 90 2.83 -11.62 -8.94
C PHE A 90 3.61 -10.66 -9.85
N ARG A 91 3.50 -9.34 -9.66
CA ARG A 91 4.15 -8.35 -10.52
C ARG A 91 4.68 -7.16 -9.72
N TYR A 92 5.73 -6.54 -10.24
CA TYR A 92 6.25 -5.27 -9.74
C TYR A 92 5.77 -4.14 -10.65
N TYR A 93 5.27 -3.07 -10.03
CA TYR A 93 4.84 -1.85 -10.68
C TYR A 93 5.87 -0.76 -10.42
N ASP A 94 6.32 -0.09 -11.48
CA ASP A 94 7.19 1.07 -11.39
C ASP A 94 6.32 2.34 -11.42
N PRO A 95 6.22 3.07 -10.29
CA PRO A 95 5.39 4.26 -10.24
C PRO A 95 5.99 5.43 -11.03
N ASN A 96 7.28 5.41 -11.39
CA ASN A 96 7.91 6.47 -12.20
C ASN A 96 7.50 6.39 -13.67
N THR A 97 7.36 5.17 -14.20
CA THR A 97 6.89 4.94 -15.57
C THR A 97 5.37 4.71 -15.64
N GLY A 98 4.74 4.39 -14.52
CA GLY A 98 3.32 4.08 -14.44
C GLY A 98 2.95 2.72 -15.02
N LEU A 99 3.92 1.79 -15.09
CA LEU A 99 3.78 0.51 -15.78
C LEU A 99 4.29 -0.66 -14.92
N PHE A 100 3.78 -1.85 -15.21
CA PHE A 100 4.36 -3.09 -14.69
C PHE A 100 5.66 -3.40 -15.44
N ILE A 101 6.70 -3.82 -14.70
CA ILE A 101 8.00 -4.14 -15.28
C ILE A 101 8.06 -5.54 -15.91
N SER A 102 7.04 -6.37 -15.66
CA SER A 102 6.89 -7.69 -16.25
C SER A 102 5.62 -7.78 -17.11
N GLN A 103 5.68 -8.60 -18.17
CA GLN A 103 4.51 -8.93 -18.98
C GLN A 103 3.48 -9.68 -18.14
N ASP A 104 2.19 -9.46 -18.41
CA ASP A 104 1.12 -10.16 -17.71
C ASP A 104 1.21 -11.68 -17.93
N SER A 105 1.23 -12.44 -16.84
CA SER A 105 1.26 -13.90 -16.83
C SER A 105 0.05 -14.52 -17.53
N ILE A 106 -1.08 -13.79 -17.67
CA ILE A 106 -2.26 -14.23 -18.43
C ILE A 106 -2.13 -14.02 -19.94
N GLY A 107 -1.09 -13.30 -20.39
CA GLY A 107 -0.79 -13.06 -21.79
C GLY A 107 -1.89 -12.31 -22.54
N LEU A 108 -2.11 -12.71 -23.81
CA LEU A 108 -3.09 -12.09 -24.71
C LEU A 108 -4.55 -12.31 -24.30
N ALA A 109 -4.82 -13.23 -23.36
CA ALA A 109 -6.17 -13.44 -22.83
C ALA A 109 -6.66 -12.26 -21.97
N SER A 110 -5.77 -11.32 -21.61
CA SER A 110 -6.13 -10.06 -20.96
C SER A 110 -7.10 -9.21 -21.80
N GLY A 111 -7.13 -9.40 -23.13
CA GLY A 111 -7.99 -8.66 -24.07
C GLY A 111 -9.43 -9.19 -24.23
N GLU A 112 -9.74 -10.42 -23.82
CA GLU A 112 -11.11 -10.96 -23.91
C GLU A 112 -11.94 -10.65 -22.66
N PHE A 113 -11.29 -10.25 -21.56
CA PHE A 113 -11.92 -9.89 -20.28
C PHE A 113 -12.09 -8.36 -20.08
N TRP A 114 -12.25 -7.59 -21.17
CA TRP A 114 -12.68 -6.18 -21.10
C TRP A 114 -14.16 -6.10 -20.72
N GLY A 115 -14.42 -6.39 -19.45
CA GLY A 115 -15.74 -6.47 -18.87
C GLY A 115 -15.67 -7.05 -17.46
N LYS A 116 -15.18 -6.25 -16.50
CA LYS A 116 -15.31 -6.47 -15.04
C LYS A 116 -14.36 -7.43 -14.32
N THR A 117 -13.46 -8.17 -14.97
CA THR A 117 -12.66 -9.22 -14.28
C THR A 117 -11.15 -8.94 -14.14
N ALA A 118 -10.53 -8.07 -14.95
CA ALA A 118 -9.07 -7.85 -14.89
C ALA A 118 -8.58 -7.22 -13.57
N ILE A 119 -9.39 -6.39 -12.91
CA ILE A 119 -9.06 -5.83 -11.57
C ILE A 119 -9.23 -6.90 -10.47
N ARG A 120 -10.03 -7.95 -10.74
CA ARG A 120 -10.36 -8.98 -9.74
C ARG A 120 -9.25 -10.03 -9.56
N PHE A 121 -8.37 -10.21 -10.55
CA PHE A 121 -7.22 -11.11 -10.40
C PHE A 121 -6.12 -10.56 -9.49
N CYS A 122 -6.16 -9.26 -9.15
CA CYS A 122 -5.26 -8.69 -8.15
C CYS A 122 -5.81 -8.79 -6.71
N CYS A 123 -7.09 -9.15 -6.55
CA CYS A 123 -7.78 -9.31 -5.26
C CYS A 123 -8.65 -10.59 -5.28
N CYS A 124 -8.01 -11.75 -5.27
CA CYS A 124 -8.60 -13.04 -4.87
C CYS A 124 -7.55 -13.90 -4.19
#